data_AF-A0A948JU40-F1
#
_entry.id   AF-A0A948JU40-F1
#
_cell.length_a   1.000
_cell.length_b   1.000
_cell.length_c   1.000
_cell.angle_alpha   90.00
_cell.angle_beta   90.00
_cell.angle_gamma   90.00
#
_symmetry.space_group_name_H-M   'P 1'
#
loop_
_entity.id
_entity.type
_entity.pdbx_description
1 polymer ?
#
loop_
_entity_poly.entity_id
_entity_poly.type
_entity_poly.pdbx_seq_one_letter_code
_entity_poly.pdbx_strand_id
1 'polypeptide(L)'
;MKLRLFQKKLSSLAFIPKQNRERALDIAESLSANDREELLEELREIDADLGTTTEEAEQFLDGVENIIDESEKTFLKLEREEKEENEQETEIAKIEQKLTQDTSSTTS
;
A
#
# COMPACT_ATOMS: atom_id res chain seq x y z
N MET A 1 -16.85 -37.13 -7.74
CA MET A 1 -15.89 -37.19 -6.59
C MET A 1 -16.46 -37.68 -5.23
N LYS A 2 -15.67 -38.41 -4.41
CA LYS A 2 -16.00 -38.81 -3.01
C LYS A 2 -15.90 -37.63 -2.03
N LEU A 3 -16.78 -37.56 -1.02
CA LEU A 3 -16.81 -36.47 -0.02
C LEU A 3 -15.44 -36.20 0.64
N ARG A 4 -14.75 -37.21 1.18
CA ARG A 4 -13.42 -37.01 1.80
C ARG A 4 -12.39 -36.41 0.85
N LEU A 5 -12.47 -36.73 -0.44
CA LEU A 5 -11.57 -36.16 -1.44
C LEU A 5 -11.92 -34.70 -1.73
N PHE A 6 -13.20 -34.37 -1.81
CA PHE A 6 -13.68 -32.98 -1.89
C PHE A 6 -13.15 -32.15 -0.73
N GLN A 7 -13.35 -32.62 0.51
CA GLN A 7 -12.92 -31.92 1.73
C GLN A 7 -11.40 -31.63 1.73
N LYS A 8 -10.60 -32.63 1.31
CA LYS A 8 -9.14 -32.47 1.19
C LYS A 8 -8.77 -31.42 0.13
N LYS A 9 -9.39 -31.48 -1.06
CA LYS A 9 -9.09 -30.54 -2.15
C LYS A 9 -9.58 -29.13 -1.86
N LEU A 10 -10.74 -28.97 -1.21
CA LEU A 10 -11.23 -27.68 -0.75
C LEU A 10 -10.30 -27.06 0.29
N SER A 11 -9.74 -27.87 1.19
CA SER A 11 -8.79 -27.40 2.21
C SER A 11 -7.46 -26.93 1.62
N SER A 12 -7.09 -27.39 0.41
CA SER A 12 -5.88 -26.93 -0.28
C SER A 12 -6.05 -25.61 -1.04
N LEU A 13 -7.28 -25.09 -1.18
CA LEU A 13 -7.51 -23.77 -1.75
C LEU A 13 -7.07 -22.71 -0.74
N ALA A 14 -6.21 -21.80 -1.17
CA ALA A 14 -5.48 -20.91 -0.25
C ALA A 14 -6.29 -19.66 0.08
N PHE A 15 -6.93 -19.07 -0.92
CA PHE A 15 -7.53 -17.74 -0.91
C PHE A 15 -9.03 -17.74 -0.59
N ILE A 16 -9.70 -18.90 -0.68
CA ILE A 16 -11.12 -18.99 -0.28
C ILE A 16 -11.28 -18.65 1.21
N PRO A 17 -12.16 -17.71 1.59
CA PRO A 17 -12.41 -17.37 2.99
C PRO A 17 -12.89 -18.56 3.82
N LYS A 18 -12.47 -18.63 5.08
CA LYS A 18 -12.81 -19.76 5.99
C LYS A 18 -14.32 -20.02 6.05
N GLN A 19 -15.13 -18.97 6.16
CA GLN A 19 -16.60 -19.08 6.23
C GLN A 19 -17.18 -19.71 4.95
N ASN A 20 -16.61 -19.40 3.78
CA ASN A 20 -17.06 -19.98 2.51
C ASN A 20 -16.62 -21.44 2.39
N ARG A 21 -15.44 -21.80 2.93
CA ARG A 21 -15.02 -23.21 3.02
C ARG A 21 -15.97 -24.01 3.89
N GLU A 22 -16.33 -23.51 5.07
CA GLU A 22 -17.28 -24.17 5.98
C GLU A 22 -18.63 -24.39 5.30
N ARG A 23 -19.19 -23.36 4.65
CA ARG A 23 -20.44 -23.48 3.89
C ARG A 23 -20.35 -24.49 2.74
N ALA A 24 -19.24 -24.51 2.02
CA ALA A 24 -19.04 -25.47 0.92
C ALA A 24 -18.92 -26.91 1.44
N LEU A 25 -18.34 -27.12 2.62
CA LEU A 25 -18.30 -28.43 3.28
C LEU A 25 -19.71 -28.92 3.64
N ASP A 26 -20.53 -28.05 4.26
CA ASP A 26 -21.90 -28.37 4.66
C ASP A 26 -22.77 -28.73 3.44
N ILE A 27 -22.70 -27.90 2.39
CA ILE A 27 -23.44 -28.15 1.14
C ILE A 27 -22.99 -29.49 0.53
N ALA A 28 -21.68 -29.75 0.50
CA ALA A 28 -21.12 -30.94 -0.11
C ALA A 28 -21.57 -32.25 0.56
N GLU A 29 -22.02 -32.26 1.81
CA GLU A 29 -22.60 -33.47 2.42
C GLU A 29 -23.84 -33.95 1.65
N SER A 30 -24.67 -33.01 1.19
CA SER A 30 -25.93 -33.27 0.49
C SER A 30 -25.79 -33.52 -1.02
N LEU A 31 -24.65 -33.14 -1.61
CA LEU A 31 -24.45 -33.18 -3.06
C LEU A 31 -24.21 -34.59 -3.61
N SER A 32 -24.46 -34.77 -4.91
CA SER A 32 -24.02 -35.99 -5.61
C SER A 32 -22.50 -36.01 -5.79
N ALA A 33 -21.96 -37.09 -6.34
CA ALA A 33 -20.53 -37.14 -6.65
C ALA A 33 -20.15 -36.12 -7.74
N ASN A 34 -21.03 -35.90 -8.72
CA ASN A 34 -20.77 -35.04 -9.87
C ASN A 34 -20.88 -33.57 -9.46
N ASP A 35 -21.90 -33.20 -8.70
CA ASP A 35 -22.08 -31.80 -8.27
C ASP A 35 -20.95 -31.34 -7.33
N ARG A 36 -20.39 -32.26 -6.52
CA ARG A 36 -19.17 -31.95 -5.74
C ARG A 36 -17.96 -31.65 -6.62
N GLU A 37 -17.92 -32.24 -7.80
CA GLU A 37 -16.83 -32.06 -8.76
C GLU A 37 -16.95 -30.70 -9.46
N GLU A 38 -18.15 -30.38 -9.92
CA GLU A 38 -18.50 -29.08 -10.49
C GLU A 38 -18.28 -27.94 -9.49
N LEU A 39 -18.82 -28.06 -8.27
CA LEU A 39 -18.61 -27.09 -7.20
C LEU A 39 -17.12 -26.88 -6.88
N LEU A 40 -16.32 -27.95 -6.88
CA LEU A 40 -14.90 -27.80 -6.59
C LEU A 40 -14.18 -27.07 -7.73
N GLU A 41 -14.58 -27.27 -8.98
CA GLU A 41 -13.98 -26.59 -10.12
C GLU A 41 -14.30 -25.10 -10.11
N GLU A 42 -15.55 -24.71 -9.85
CA GLU A 42 -15.92 -23.31 -9.65
C GLU A 42 -15.13 -22.67 -8.51
N LEU A 43 -14.99 -23.38 -7.38
CA LEU A 43 -14.20 -22.87 -6.25
C LEU A 43 -12.71 -22.73 -6.57
N ARG A 44 -12.16 -23.53 -7.49
CA ARG A 44 -10.76 -23.40 -7.94
C ARG A 44 -10.55 -22.20 -8.83
N GLU A 45 -11.49 -21.92 -9.74
CA GLU A 45 -11.46 -20.72 -10.57
C GLU A 45 -11.50 -19.48 -9.67
N ILE A 46 -12.42 -19.45 -8.70
CA ILE A 46 -12.52 -18.37 -7.72
C ILE A 46 -11.23 -18.24 -6.89
N ASP A 47 -10.62 -19.35 -6.45
CA ASP A 47 -9.36 -19.32 -5.68
C ASP A 47 -8.21 -18.71 -6.51
N ALA A 48 -8.14 -19.03 -7.80
CA ALA A 48 -7.14 -18.48 -8.71
C ALA A 48 -7.35 -16.98 -8.98
N ASP A 49 -8.59 -16.55 -9.19
CA ASP A 49 -8.94 -15.14 -9.39
C ASP A 49 -8.63 -14.31 -8.14
N LEU A 50 -8.96 -14.84 -6.95
CA LEU A 50 -8.64 -14.20 -5.68
C LEU A 50 -7.13 -14.14 -5.45
N GLY A 51 -6.38 -15.19 -5.81
CA GLY A 51 -4.92 -15.17 -5.76
C GLY A 51 -4.33 -14.06 -6.62
N THR A 52 -4.75 -13.97 -7.87
CA THR A 52 -4.32 -12.92 -8.81
C THR A 52 -4.66 -11.52 -8.28
N THR A 53 -5.88 -11.32 -7.80
CA THR A 53 -6.31 -10.04 -7.23
C THR A 53 -5.50 -9.65 -6.00
N THR A 54 -5.10 -10.63 -5.18
CA THR A 54 -4.27 -10.41 -3.99
C THR A 54 -2.86 -9.97 -4.38
N GLU A 55 -2.25 -10.64 -5.36
CA GLU A 55 -0.92 -10.27 -5.89
C GLU A 55 -0.92 -8.86 -6.51
N GLU A 56 -1.95 -8.51 -7.27
CA GLU A 56 -2.12 -7.16 -7.82
C GLU A 56 -2.28 -6.10 -6.72
N ALA A 57 -3.03 -6.41 -5.67
CA ALA A 57 -3.21 -5.51 -4.53
C ALA A 57 -1.90 -5.30 -3.75
N GLU A 58 -1.10 -6.34 -3.55
CA GLU A 58 0.23 -6.25 -2.93
C GLU A 58 1.15 -5.33 -3.75
N GLN A 59 1.23 -5.53 -5.07
CA GLN A 59 2.03 -4.68 -5.96
C GLN A 59 1.57 -3.22 -5.94
N PHE A 60 0.26 -2.98 -5.87
CA PHE A 60 -0.28 -1.63 -5.75
C PHE A 60 0.14 -0.96 -4.43
N LEU A 61 0.07 -1.69 -3.31
CA LEU A 61 0.49 -1.19 -2.00
C LEU A 61 1.98 -0.87 -1.97
N ASP A 62 2.85 -1.72 -2.53
CA ASP A 62 4.27 -1.44 -2.69
C ASP A 62 4.51 -0.15 -3.49
N GLY A 63 3.72 0.07 -4.54
CA GLY A 63 3.76 1.31 -5.32
C GLY A 63 3.38 2.54 -4.50
N VAL A 64 2.35 2.43 -3.65
CA VAL A 64 1.93 3.50 -2.74
C VAL A 64 2.99 3.80 -1.70
N GLU A 65 3.61 2.79 -1.08
CA GLU A 65 4.70 2.96 -0.11
C GLU A 65 5.88 3.71 -0.73
N ASN A 66 6.29 3.36 -1.95
CA ASN A 66 7.35 4.07 -2.66
C ASN A 66 7.01 5.55 -2.90
N ILE A 67 5.77 5.87 -3.27
CA ILE A 67 5.32 7.25 -3.47
C ILE A 67 5.36 8.04 -2.15
N ILE A 68 4.97 7.42 -1.05
CA ILE A 68 5.03 8.04 0.28
C ILE A 68 6.49 8.35 0.64
N ASP A 69 7.39 7.38 0.48
CA ASP A 69 8.83 7.56 0.75
C ASP A 69 9.46 8.68 -0.08
N GLU A 70 9.12 8.77 -1.37
CA GLU A 70 9.59 9.85 -2.25
C GLU A 70 9.01 11.21 -1.84
N SER A 71 7.75 11.24 -1.43
CA SER A 71 7.07 12.45 -0.95
C SER A 71 7.70 12.95 0.35
N GLU A 72 8.01 12.06 1.31
CA GLU A 72 8.70 12.42 2.56
C GLU A 72 10.09 12.99 2.31
N LYS A 73 10.88 12.37 1.41
CA LYS A 73 12.19 12.90 1.01
C LYS A 73 12.09 14.29 0.40
N THR A 74 11.09 14.50 -0.44
CA THR A 74 10.85 15.80 -1.09
C THR A 74 10.47 16.85 -0.05
N PHE A 75 9.59 16.51 0.89
CA PHE A 75 9.18 17.40 1.97
C PHE A 75 10.36 17.83 2.85
N LEU A 76 11.19 16.88 3.29
CA LEU A 76 12.40 17.17 4.07
C LEU A 76 13.40 18.06 3.33
N LYS A 77 13.50 17.90 2.01
CA LYS A 77 14.35 18.76 1.18
C LYS A 77 13.80 20.19 1.15
N LEU A 78 12.49 20.36 0.95
CA LEU A 78 11.86 21.68 0.94
C LEU A 78 11.98 22.38 2.29
N GLU A 79 11.78 21.68 3.41
CA GLU A 79 11.99 22.25 4.75
C GLU A 79 13.43 22.73 4.97
N ARG A 80 14.41 21.99 4.43
CA ARG A 80 15.82 22.40 4.49
C ARG A 80 16.06 23.65 3.64
N GLU A 81 15.55 23.67 2.41
CA GLU A 81 15.69 24.80 1.50
C GLU A 81 15.04 26.07 2.08
N GLU A 82 13.84 25.96 2.65
CA GLU A 82 13.16 27.06 3.35
C GLU A 82 13.99 27.59 4.53
N LYS A 83 14.61 26.69 5.30
CA LYS A 83 15.47 27.10 6.41
C LYS A 83 16.71 27.85 5.93
N GLU A 84 17.36 27.35 4.87
CA GLU A 84 18.55 27.99 4.28
C GLU A 84 18.21 29.37 3.69
N GLU A 85 17.05 29.52 3.05
CA GLU A 85 16.55 30.80 2.53
C GLU A 85 16.30 31.81 3.67
N ASN A 86 15.61 31.40 4.73
CA ASN A 86 15.37 32.24 5.91
C ASN A 86 16.69 32.70 6.59
N GLU A 87 17.70 31.83 6.65
CA GLU A 87 19.03 32.18 7.16
C GLU A 87 19.71 33.23 6.28
N GLN A 88 19.66 33.07 4.95
CA GLN A 88 20.20 34.03 3.99
C GLN A 88 19.49 35.39 4.06
N GLU A 89 18.15 35.42 4.12
CA GLU A 89 17.39 36.67 4.27
C GLU A 89 17.78 37.42 5.55
N THR A 90 17.96 36.67 6.65
CA THR A 90 18.40 37.25 7.93
C THR A 90 19.82 37.84 7.84
N GLU A 91 20.73 37.21 7.12
CA GLU A 91 22.08 37.73 6.89
C GLU A 91 22.07 39.00 6.04
N ILE A 92 21.29 39.02 4.95
CA ILE A 92 21.11 40.18 4.08
C ILE A 92 20.59 41.37 4.89
N ALA A 93 19.52 41.17 5.67
CA ALA A 93 18.94 42.22 6.51
C ALA A 93 19.95 42.82 7.50
N LYS A 94 20.82 41.98 8.10
CA LYS A 94 21.90 42.45 9.00
C LYS A 94 22.95 43.27 8.26
N ILE A 95 23.30 42.90 7.02
CA ILE A 95 24.26 43.64 6.19
C ILE A 95 23.67 45.00 5.80
N GLU A 96 22.41 45.03 5.35
CA GLU A 96 21.71 46.26 4.98
C GLU A 96 21.64 47.26 6.14
N GLN A 97 21.36 46.76 7.35
CA GLN A 97 21.33 47.59 8.57
C GLN A 97 22.70 48.21 8.89
N LYS A 98 23.80 47.44 8.74
CA LYS A 98 25.16 47.96 8.94
C LYS A 98 25.50 49.06 7.93
N LEU A 99 25.19 48.83 6.65
CA LEU A 99 25.47 49.80 5.59
C LEU A 99 24.72 51.13 5.79
N THR A 100 23.47 51.08 6.29
CA THR A 100 22.70 52.29 6.62
C THR A 100 23.23 53.02 7.86
N GLN A 101 23.76 52.31 8.85
CA GLN A 101 24.41 52.93 10.01
C GLN A 101 25.76 53.58 9.66
N ASP A 102 26.58 52.94 8.83
CA ASP A 102 27.89 53.49 8.46
C ASP A 102 27.74 54.77 7.59
N THR A 103 26.75 54.80 6.69
CA THR A 103 26.49 55.97 5.83
C THR A 103 25.94 57.18 6.59
N SER A 104 25.13 56.97 7.63
CA SER A 104 24.65 58.04 8.52
C SER A 104 25.74 58.57 9.47
N SER A 105 26.72 57.73 9.82
CA SER A 105 27.89 58.11 10.63
C SER A 105 28.94 58.91 9.86
N THR A 106 29.01 58.75 8.53
CA THR A 106 30.03 59.39 7.67
C THR A 106 29.58 60.75 7.11
N THR A 107 28.30 61.09 7.25
CA THR A 107 27.70 62.35 6.76
C THR A 107 27.41 63.37 7.87
N SER A 108 27.73 63.05 9.13
CA SER A 108 27.68 63.97 10.30
C SER A 108 29.07 64.50 10.64
#